data_AF-A0A918P1P7-F1
#
_entry.id   AF-A0A918P1P7-F1
#
_cell.length_a   1.000
_cell.length_b   1.000
_cell.length_c   1.000
_cell.angle_alpha   90.00
_cell.angle_beta   90.00
_cell.angle_gamma   90.00
#
_symmetry.space_group_name_H-M   'P 1'
#
loop_
_entity.id
_entity.type
_entity.pdbx_description
1 polymer ?
#
loop_
_entity_poly.entity_id
_entity_poly.type
_entity_poly.pdbx_seq_one_letter_code
_entity_poly.pdbx_strand_id
1 'polypeptide(L)' 'MEEFGFACWDCGATNFIQGRPKGFWTTTHYELPGEWTCWNCEALNRTPDD' A
#
# COMPACT_ATOMS: atom_id res chain seq x y z
N MET A 1 -8.19 10.81 1.43
CA MET A 1 -7.73 9.42 1.39
C MET A 1 -6.87 9.33 0.16
N GLU A 2 -5.58 9.08 0.31
CA GLU A 2 -4.66 8.95 -0.84
C GLU A 2 -4.48 7.46 -1.19
N GLU A 3 -4.42 7.18 -2.48
CA GLU A 3 -4.23 5.86 -3.05
C GLU A 3 -2.80 5.74 -3.59
N PHE A 4 -2.12 4.68 -3.19
CA PHE A 4 -0.73 4.42 -3.55
C PHE A 4 -0.67 3.19 -4.45
N GLY A 5 -0.05 3.33 -5.63
CA GLY A 5 0.11 2.25 -6.58
C GLY A 5 1.39 1.46 -6.32
N PHE A 6 1.27 0.17 -6.00
CA PHE A 6 2.39 -0.75 -5.81
C PHE A 6 2.34 -1.90 -6.81
N ALA A 7 3.48 -2.23 -7.41
CA ALA A 7 3.60 -3.39 -8.28
C ALA A 7 3.75 -4.67 -7.45
N CYS A 8 3.05 -5.73 -7.84
CA CYS A 8 3.22 -7.04 -7.23
C CYS A 8 4.59 -7.63 -7.58
N TRP A 9 5.29 -8.17 -6.58
CA TRP A 9 6.62 -8.78 -6.79
C TRP A 9 6.59 -10.03 -7.66
N ASP A 10 5.46 -10.75 -7.66
CA ASP A 10 5.30 -12.05 -8.35
C ASP A 10 4.76 -11.87 -9.78
N CYS A 11 3.56 -11.32 -9.94
CA CYS A 11 2.93 -11.18 -11.25
C CYS A 11 3.13 -9.81 -11.93
N GLY A 12 3.72 -8.83 -11.25
CA GLY A 12 3.94 -7.48 -11.79
C GLY A 12 2.70 -6.60 -11.90
N ALA A 13 1.51 -7.08 -11.51
CA ALA A 13 0.29 -6.28 -11.57
C ALA A 13 0.32 -5.09 -10.58
N THR A 14 -0.21 -3.94 -10.99
CA THR A 14 -0.36 -2.77 -10.12
C THR A 14 -1.55 -2.95 -9.17
N ASN A 15 -1.32 -2.71 -7.89
CA ASN A 15 -2.30 -2.77 -6.81
C ASN A 15 -2.42 -1.39 -6.17
N PHE A 16 -3.65 -0.93 -5.98
CA PHE A 16 -3.93 0.37 -5.35
C PHE A 16 -4.24 0.15 -3.89
N ILE A 17 -3.36 0.65 -3.02
CA ILE A 17 -3.42 0.50 -1.58
C ILE A 17 -3.81 1.84 -0.96
N GLN A 18 -4.85 1.82 -0.13
CA GLN A 18 -5.36 3.03 0.53
C GLN A 18 -4.55 3.33 1.79
N GLY A 19 -3.91 4.51 1.82
CA GLY A 19 -3.24 5.02 3.01
C GLY A 19 -4.25 5.52 4.04
N ARG A 20 -4.13 5.06 5.29
CA ARG A 20 -4.93 5.57 6.40
C ARG A 20 -4.25 6.81 6.98
N PRO A 21 -4.94 7.95 7.08
CA PRO A 21 -4.35 9.15 7.67
C PRO A 21 -4.06 8.89 9.16
N LYS A 22 -2.81 9.10 9.60
CA LYS A 22 -2.41 8.95 10.99
C LYS A 22 -1.97 10.31 11.55
N GLY A 23 -2.72 10.82 12.54
CA GLY A 23 -2.34 11.99 13.33
C GLY A 23 -3.26 13.20 13.19
N PHE A 24 -3.56 13.84 14.33
CA PHE A 24 -4.38 15.06 14.44
C PHE A 24 -3.59 16.34 14.10
N TRP A 25 -2.27 16.25 13.84
CA TRP A 25 -1.37 17.40 13.71
C TRP A 25 -0.33 17.32 12.58
N THR A 26 -0.39 16.33 11.69
CA THR A 26 0.62 16.20 10.62
C THR A 26 -0.02 15.80 9.30
N THR A 27 -0.11 16.77 8.40
CA THR A 27 -0.75 16.74 7.07
C THR A 27 -0.08 15.80 6.04
N THR A 28 0.83 14.90 6.46
CA THR A 28 1.71 14.19 5.52
C THR A 28 2.01 12.73 5.89
N HIS A 29 1.57 12.21 7.04
CA HIS A 29 1.82 10.82 7.41
C HIS A 29 0.59 9.95 7.12
N TYR A 30 0.62 9.27 5.97
CA TYR A 30 -0.29 8.16 5.68
C TYR A 30 0.37 6.87 6.12
N GLU A 31 -0.32 6.10 6.96
CA GLU A 31 0.10 4.73 7.28
C GLU A 31 -0.47 3.80 6.22
N LEU A 32 0.43 3.17 5.47
CA LEU A 32 0.08 2.10 4.55
C LEU A 32 0.03 0.77 5.29
N PRO A 33 -0.85 -0.17 4.89
CA PRO A 33 -0.85 -1.51 5.45
C PRO A 33 0.47 -2.20 5.13
N GLY A 34 1.16 -2.67 6.18
CA GLY A 34 2.48 -3.30 6.06
C GLY A 34 2.49 -4.47 5.06
N GLU A 35 1.39 -5.23 4.96
CA GLU A 35 1.25 -6.33 4.01
C GLU A 35 -0.09 -6.23 3.27
N TRP A 36 -0.10 -6.60 1.99
CA TRP A 36 -1.28 -6.58 1.13
C TRP A 36 -1.25 -7.73 0.13
N THR A 37 -2.42 -8.28 -0.14
CA THR A 37 -2.60 -9.36 -1.11
C THR A 37 -2.78 -8.79 -2.50
N CYS A 38 -2.09 -9.35 -3.50
CA CYS A 38 -2.27 -8.94 -4.88
C CYS A 38 -3.67 -9.33 -5.38
N TRP A 39 -4.38 -8.40 -6.03
CA TRP A 39 -5.70 -8.68 -6.60
C TRP A 39 -5.67 -9.70 -7.74
N ASN A 40 -4.53 -9.84 -8.43
CA ASN A 40 -4.41 -10.66 -9.64
C ASN A 40 -3.89 -12.08 -9.36
N CYS A 41 -2.85 -12.24 -8.56
CA CYS A 41 -2.24 -13.55 -8.28
C CYS A 41 -2.34 -14.01 -6.82
N GLU A 42 -3.02 -13.22 -5.97
CA GLU A 42 -3.17 -13.51 -4.54
C GLU A 42 -1.85 -13.63 -3.74
N ALA A 43 -0.72 -13.23 -4.33
CA ALA A 43 0.56 -13.20 -3.63
C ALA A 43 0.55 -12.16 -2.50
N LEU A 44 1.18 -12.51 -1.37
CA LEU A 44 1.41 -11.58 -0.26
C LEU A 44 2.57 -10.64 -0.61
N ASN A 45 2.32 -9.33 -0.59
CA ASN A 45 3.28 -8.28 -0.83
C ASN A 45 3.46 -7.45 0.45
N ARG A 46 4.61 -6.79 0.58
CA ARG A 46 4.93 -5.90 1.69
C ARG A 46 5.09 -4.48 1.17
N THR A 47 4.44 -3.51 1.81
CA THR A 47 4.74 -2.11 1.49
C THR A 47 6.17 -1.79 1.90
N PRO A 48 6.98 -1.18 1.04
CA PRO A 48 8.30 -0.70 1.44
C PRO A 48 8.14 0.36 2.53
N ASP A 49 8.86 0.19 3.64
CA ASP A 49 9.11 1.25 4.63
C ASP A 49 10.11 2.23 3.99
N ASP A 50 9.64 3.41 3.58
CA ASP A 50 10.50 4.56 3.20
C ASP A 50 10.37 5.67 4.25
#